data_AF-A0A7J4G415-F1
#
_entry.id   AF-A0A7J4G415-F1
#
_cell.length_a   1.000
_cell.length_b   1.000
_cell.length_c   1.000
_cell.angle_alpha   90.00
_cell.angle_beta   90.00
_cell.angle_gamma   90.00
#
_symmetry.space_group_name_H-M   'P 1'
#
loop_
_entity.id
_entity.type
_entity.pdbx_description
1 polymer ?
#
loop_
_entity_poly.entity_id
_entity_poly.type
_entity_poly.pdbx_seq_one_letter_code
_entity_poly.pdbx_strand_id
1 'polypeptide(L)'
;MCWAMNIRLIRTYLVDLYKLGAGTRYIRSPTNELAMFFGVSQQSASRIINELYKLEYIDKRYVERTLWIRITEKGLSEIEDYIKYINDAYSHPGEFIFEGYVTTGLGEGAYYMSRRGYILQFEKYLGFTPYPGTLNVKLNNPYYISQNRLL
;
A
#
# COMPACT_ATOMS: atom_id res chain seq x y z
N MET A 1 15.02 20.86 -2.64
CA MET A 1 15.12 19.66 -1.78
C MET A 1 13.83 18.87 -1.95
N CYS A 2 13.83 17.82 -2.78
CA CYS A 2 12.64 17.01 -3.07
C CYS A 2 12.27 16.19 -1.84
N TRP A 3 11.15 16.54 -1.20
CA TRP A 3 10.52 15.70 -0.18
C TRP A 3 9.54 14.77 -0.88
N ALA A 4 9.83 13.47 -0.95
CA ALA A 4 8.81 12.47 -1.20
C ALA A 4 8.11 12.20 0.13
N MET A 5 6.80 12.44 0.21
CA MET A 5 6.03 12.13 1.41
C MET A 5 6.06 10.61 1.63
N ASN A 6 6.43 10.16 2.83
CA ASN A 6 6.45 8.75 3.16
C ASN A 6 5.06 8.15 2.95
N ILE A 7 4.96 7.03 2.21
CA ILE A 7 3.71 6.35 1.90
C ILE A 7 2.88 6.00 3.15
N ARG A 8 3.54 5.73 4.30
CA ARG A 8 2.86 5.48 5.58
C ARG A 8 2.12 6.72 6.09
N LEU A 9 2.66 7.91 5.85
CA LEU A 9 2.01 9.16 6.25
C LEU A 9 0.84 9.51 5.32
N ILE A 10 0.93 9.20 4.02
CA ILE A 10 -0.16 9.40 3.05
C ILE A 10 -1.45 8.71 3.51
N ARG A 11 -1.36 7.43 3.87
CA ARG A 11 -2.52 6.62 4.30
C ARG A 11 -3.20 7.20 5.54
N THR A 12 -2.42 7.69 6.49
CA THR A 12 -2.93 8.31 7.73
C THR A 12 -3.77 9.55 7.39
N TYR A 13 -3.24 10.46 6.56
CA TYR A 13 -3.98 11.66 6.15
C TYR A 13 -5.23 11.32 5.33
N LEU A 14 -5.20 10.28 4.48
CA LEU A 14 -6.40 9.86 3.75
C LEU A 14 -7.50 9.35 4.68
N VAL A 15 -7.15 8.57 5.70
CA VAL A 15 -8.10 8.12 6.73
C VAL A 15 -8.70 9.31 7.50
N ASP A 16 -7.87 10.28 7.89
CA ASP A 16 -8.30 11.50 8.56
C ASP A 16 -9.29 12.31 7.70
N LEU A 17 -8.96 12.52 6.43
CA LEU A 17 -9.85 13.20 5.49
C LEU A 17 -11.16 12.43 5.26
N TYR A 18 -11.09 11.09 5.21
CA TYR A 18 -12.26 10.24 5.09
C TYR A 18 -13.16 10.38 6.32
N LYS A 19 -12.56 10.44 7.52
CA LYS A 19 -13.27 10.67 8.79
C LYS A 19 -13.97 12.03 8.83
N LEU A 20 -13.40 13.05 8.20
CA LEU A 20 -14.02 14.37 8.01
C LEU A 20 -15.15 14.37 6.97
N GLY A 21 -15.38 13.25 6.26
CA GLY A 21 -16.47 13.09 5.29
C GLY A 21 -16.08 13.37 3.84
N ALA A 22 -14.79 13.49 3.53
CA ALA A 22 -14.31 13.76 2.18
C ALA A 22 -14.49 12.59 1.20
N GLY A 23 -14.97 11.42 1.65
CA GLY A 23 -15.07 10.20 0.84
C GLY A 23 -16.20 10.20 -0.21
N THR A 24 -17.31 10.89 0.03
CA THR A 24 -18.49 10.85 -0.87
C THR A 24 -18.80 12.18 -1.56
N ARG A 25 -18.27 13.29 -1.02
CA ARG A 25 -18.52 14.64 -1.51
C ARG A 25 -17.35 15.56 -1.20
N TYR A 26 -17.33 16.73 -1.84
CA TYR A 26 -16.43 17.79 -1.39
C TYR A 26 -16.86 18.29 -0.01
N ILE A 27 -15.89 18.41 0.87
CA ILE A 27 -16.06 19.04 2.18
C ILE A 27 -15.28 20.36 2.21
N ARG A 28 -15.80 21.33 2.96
CA ARG A 28 -15.09 22.57 3.25
C ARG A 28 -13.91 22.21 4.16
N SER A 29 -12.69 22.54 3.74
CA SER A 29 -11.48 22.15 4.46
C SER A 29 -10.40 23.22 4.38
N PRO A 30 -10.58 24.36 5.05
CA PRO A 30 -9.55 25.39 5.14
C PRO A 30 -8.26 24.82 5.72
N THR A 31 -7.13 25.28 5.20
CA THR A 31 -5.82 24.72 5.57
C THR A 31 -5.47 24.90 7.04
N ASN A 32 -5.96 25.96 7.71
CA ASN A 32 -5.81 26.17 9.15
C ASN A 32 -6.60 25.14 9.97
N GLU A 33 -7.81 24.78 9.56
CA GLU A 33 -8.62 23.74 10.21
C GLU A 33 -7.98 22.36 10.02
N LEU A 34 -7.54 22.06 8.80
CA LEU A 34 -6.80 20.82 8.51
C LEU A 34 -5.49 20.72 9.29
N ALA A 35 -4.77 21.84 9.46
CA ALA A 35 -3.54 21.87 10.24
C ALA A 35 -3.78 21.51 11.71
N MET A 36 -4.85 22.05 12.31
CA MET A 36 -5.26 21.69 13.67
C MET A 36 -5.64 20.21 13.77
N PHE A 37 -6.40 19.69 12.80
CA PHE A 37 -6.81 18.28 12.78
C PHE A 37 -5.63 17.32 12.63
N PHE A 38 -4.72 17.63 11.72
CA PHE A 38 -3.51 16.84 11.47
C PHE A 38 -2.43 17.01 12.55
N GLY A 39 -2.56 18.00 13.45
CA GLY A 39 -1.54 18.30 14.46
C GLY A 39 -0.23 18.85 13.87
N VAL A 40 -0.30 19.60 12.77
CA VAL A 40 0.88 20.16 12.06
C VAL A 40 0.73 21.66 11.83
N SER A 41 1.79 22.32 11.34
CA SER A 41 1.69 23.73 10.93
C SER A 41 0.82 23.91 9.67
N GLN A 42 0.24 25.10 9.48
CA GLN A 42 -0.55 25.42 8.29
C GLN A 42 0.25 25.20 6.98
N GLN A 43 1.54 25.56 6.96
CA GLN A 43 2.40 25.34 5.79
C GLN A 43 2.59 23.85 5.51
N SER A 44 2.72 23.04 6.58
CA SER A 44 2.81 21.58 6.46
C SER A 44 1.50 20.99 5.94
N ALA A 45 0.35 21.41 6.46
CA ALA A 45 -0.96 20.97 5.96
C ALA A 45 -1.16 21.34 4.48
N SER A 46 -0.81 22.56 4.08
CA SER A 46 -0.85 22.99 2.67
C SER A 46 0.00 22.05 1.79
N ARG A 47 1.23 21.77 2.23
CA ARG A 47 2.14 20.87 1.54
C ARG A 47 1.58 19.45 1.42
N ILE A 48 1.05 18.89 2.51
CA ILE A 48 0.43 17.56 2.53
C ILE A 48 -0.72 17.49 1.53
N ILE A 49 -1.65 18.45 1.56
CA ILE A 49 -2.78 18.51 0.64
C ILE A 49 -2.31 18.65 -0.83
N ASN A 50 -1.28 19.44 -1.08
CA ASN A 50 -0.72 19.56 -2.43
C ASN A 50 -0.08 18.26 -2.92
N GLU A 51 0.62 17.53 -2.06
CA GLU A 51 1.19 16.22 -2.39
C GLU A 51 0.10 15.16 -2.61
N LEU A 52 -0.91 15.08 -1.74
CA LEU A 52 -2.05 14.17 -1.92
C LEU A 52 -2.78 14.44 -3.24
N TYR A 53 -2.95 15.71 -3.60
CA TYR A 53 -3.56 16.12 -4.87
C TYR A 53 -2.69 15.74 -6.07
N LYS A 54 -1.37 15.99 -5.98
CA LYS A 54 -0.40 15.64 -7.04
C LYS A 54 -0.33 14.13 -7.28
N LEU A 55 -0.51 13.33 -6.23
CA LEU A 55 -0.59 11.87 -6.30
C LEU A 55 -1.99 11.37 -6.72
N GLU A 56 -2.93 12.28 -6.99
CA GLU A 56 -4.31 12.00 -7.39
C GLU A 56 -5.12 11.22 -6.35
N TYR A 57 -4.70 11.20 -5.08
CA TYR A 57 -5.46 10.57 -4.01
C TYR A 57 -6.62 11.45 -3.53
N ILE A 58 -6.52 12.76 -3.76
CA ILE A 58 -7.60 13.71 -3.52
C ILE A 58 -7.78 14.61 -4.73
N ASP A 59 -8.97 15.15 -4.87
CA ASP A 59 -9.26 16.32 -5.68
C ASP A 59 -9.48 17.54 -4.76
N LYS A 60 -9.18 18.74 -5.26
CA LYS A 60 -9.35 19.98 -4.53
C LYS A 60 -9.83 21.13 -5.42
N ARG A 61 -10.66 22.01 -4.86
CA ARG A 61 -11.14 23.21 -5.53
C ARG A 61 -11.24 24.37 -4.56
N TYR A 62 -11.27 25.59 -5.10
CA TYR A 62 -11.51 26.80 -4.32
C TYR A 62 -12.89 27.37 -4.66
N VAL A 63 -13.71 27.58 -3.64
CA VAL A 63 -15.02 28.25 -3.73
C VAL A 63 -14.98 29.40 -2.74
N GLU A 64 -15.21 30.63 -3.22
CA GLU A 64 -15.15 31.85 -2.38
C GLU A 64 -13.86 31.92 -1.53
N ARG A 65 -12.70 31.67 -2.16
CA ARG A 65 -11.36 31.60 -1.53
C ARG A 65 -11.20 30.53 -0.45
N THR A 66 -12.19 29.67 -0.26
CA THR A 66 -12.14 28.56 0.69
C THR A 66 -11.75 27.27 -0.03
N LEU A 67 -10.84 26.50 0.56
CA LEU A 67 -10.43 25.19 0.06
C LEU A 67 -11.52 24.15 0.32
N TRP A 68 -11.83 23.37 -0.71
CA TRP A 68 -12.72 22.21 -0.65
C TRP A 68 -12.00 20.99 -1.20
N ILE A 69 -12.15 19.84 -0.55
CA ILE A 69 -11.46 18.60 -0.92
C ILE A 69 -12.42 17.42 -0.97
N ARG A 70 -12.10 16.44 -1.82
CA ARG A 70 -12.77 15.14 -1.90
C ARG A 70 -11.72 14.07 -2.17
N ILE A 71 -11.87 12.88 -1.59
CA ILE A 71 -11.01 11.74 -1.89
C ILE A 71 -11.43 11.15 -3.24
N THR A 72 -10.46 10.83 -4.10
CA THR A 72 -10.72 10.21 -5.41
C THR A 72 -10.97 8.71 -5.25
N GLU A 73 -11.43 8.02 -6.30
CA GLU A 73 -11.52 6.56 -6.31
C GLU A 73 -10.17 5.89 -6.01
N LYS A 74 -9.07 6.46 -6.53
CA LYS A 74 -7.70 6.03 -6.22
C LYS A 74 -7.37 6.16 -4.74
N GLY A 75 -7.76 7.27 -4.11
CA GLY A 75 -7.59 7.47 -2.67
C GLY A 75 -8.44 6.54 -1.82
N LEU A 76 -9.68 6.24 -2.25
CA LEU A 76 -10.54 5.28 -1.58
C LEU A 76 -9.98 3.85 -1.68
N SER A 77 -9.50 3.44 -2.85
CA SER A 77 -8.83 2.14 -3.03
C SER A 77 -7.60 1.99 -2.12
N GLU A 78 -6.82 3.06 -1.94
CA GLU A 78 -5.67 3.06 -1.02
C GLU A 78 -6.09 2.87 0.44
N ILE A 79 -7.22 3.47 0.86
CA ILE A 79 -7.80 3.27 2.19
C ILE A 79 -8.25 1.81 2.36
N GLU A 80 -8.94 1.25 1.36
CA GLU A 80 -9.41 -0.15 1.40
C GLU A 80 -8.23 -1.13 1.54
N ASP A 81 -7.16 -0.92 0.78
CA ASP A 81 -5.97 -1.76 0.88
C ASP A 81 -5.26 -1.59 2.23
N TYR A 82 -5.30 -0.40 2.82
CA TYR A 82 -4.78 -0.20 4.18
C TYR A 82 -5.64 -0.85 5.26
N ILE A 83 -6.97 -0.89 5.09
CA ILE A 83 -7.87 -1.63 5.99
C ILE A 83 -7.58 -3.13 5.92
N LYS A 84 -7.43 -3.70 4.71
CA LYS A 84 -7.01 -5.10 4.54
C LYS A 84 -5.69 -5.36 5.25
N TYR A 85 -4.73 -4.45 5.12
CA TYR A 85 -3.44 -4.54 5.82
C TYR A 85 -3.56 -4.61 7.33
N ILE A 86 -4.33 -3.70 7.92
CA ILE A 86 -4.51 -3.68 9.38
C ILE A 86 -5.25 -4.94 9.84
N ASN A 87 -6.30 -5.35 9.12
CA ASN A 87 -7.08 -6.53 9.47
C ASN A 87 -6.25 -7.81 9.39
N ASP A 88 -5.40 -7.95 8.36
CA ASP A 88 -4.51 -9.09 8.22
C ASP A 88 -3.47 -9.12 9.35
N ALA A 89 -2.81 -7.99 9.61
CA ALA A 89 -1.84 -7.88 10.70
C ALA A 89 -2.46 -8.16 12.09
N TYR A 90 -3.74 -7.85 12.27
CA TYR A 90 -4.49 -8.12 13.49
C TYR A 90 -4.93 -9.59 13.59
N SER A 91 -5.37 -10.19 12.48
CA SER A 91 -5.93 -11.55 12.46
C SER A 91 -4.86 -12.65 12.38
N HIS A 92 -3.72 -12.35 11.74
CA HIS A 92 -2.63 -13.30 11.47
C HIS A 92 -1.27 -12.72 11.91
N PRO A 93 -1.08 -12.48 13.22
CA PRO A 93 0.12 -11.80 13.71
C PRO A 93 1.39 -12.61 13.42
N GLY A 94 2.33 -12.02 12.68
CA GLY A 94 3.61 -12.64 12.32
C GLY A 94 3.53 -13.60 11.12
N GLU A 95 2.37 -13.73 10.51
CA GLU A 95 2.16 -14.54 9.31
C GLU A 95 1.93 -13.63 8.09
N PHE A 96 2.30 -14.11 6.92
CA PHE A 96 2.00 -13.46 5.65
C PHE A 96 1.12 -14.39 4.83
N ILE A 97 -0.11 -13.97 4.58
CA ILE A 97 -1.07 -14.76 3.80
C ILE A 97 -1.10 -14.25 2.37
N PHE A 98 -0.90 -15.17 1.43
CA PHE A 98 -0.91 -14.88 0.00
C PHE A 98 -1.95 -15.76 -0.69
N GLU A 99 -2.85 -15.14 -1.45
CA GLU A 99 -3.79 -15.86 -2.30
C GLU A 99 -3.48 -15.62 -3.77
N GLY A 100 -3.64 -16.66 -4.57
CA GLY A 100 -3.34 -16.60 -5.98
C GLY A 100 -3.77 -17.85 -6.74
N TYR A 101 -3.43 -17.86 -8.02
CA TYR A 101 -3.75 -18.96 -8.91
C TYR A 101 -2.46 -19.69 -9.28
N VAL A 102 -2.52 -21.01 -9.32
CA VAL A 102 -1.43 -21.82 -9.85
C VAL A 102 -1.30 -21.55 -11.35
N THR A 103 -0.06 -21.33 -11.79
CA THR A 103 0.26 -21.04 -13.20
C THR A 103 1.37 -21.94 -13.70
N THR A 104 1.37 -22.23 -15.01
CA THR A 104 2.48 -22.88 -15.67
C THR A 104 3.58 -21.85 -16.02
N GLY A 105 4.83 -22.32 -16.13
CA GLY A 105 5.95 -21.50 -16.57
C GLY A 105 6.80 -22.26 -17.59
N LEU A 106 7.97 -21.71 -17.96
CA LEU A 106 8.86 -22.30 -18.97
C LEU A 106 9.60 -23.57 -18.50
N GLY A 107 9.38 -24.02 -17.26
CA GLY A 107 10.04 -25.20 -16.69
C GLY A 107 11.46 -24.96 -16.15
N GLU A 108 11.96 -23.73 -16.21
CA GLU A 108 13.32 -23.38 -15.76
C GLU A 108 13.56 -23.63 -14.27
N GLY A 109 12.51 -23.62 -13.44
CA GLY A 109 12.61 -23.95 -12.01
C GLY A 109 13.22 -25.33 -11.76
N ALA A 110 12.94 -26.31 -12.63
CA ALA A 110 13.51 -27.65 -12.54
C ALA A 110 15.04 -27.64 -12.71
N TYR A 111 15.53 -26.80 -13.63
CA TYR A 111 16.97 -26.63 -13.86
C TYR A 111 17.68 -26.09 -12.62
N TYR A 112 17.13 -25.05 -12.00
CA TYR A 112 17.74 -24.45 -10.81
C TYR A 112 17.67 -25.38 -9.60
N MET A 113 16.50 -25.97 -9.31
CA MET A 113 16.32 -26.85 -8.15
C MET A 113 17.14 -28.14 -8.24
N SER A 114 17.55 -28.55 -9.44
CA SER A 114 18.39 -29.75 -9.64
C SER A 114 19.90 -29.49 -9.54
N ARG A 115 20.35 -28.23 -9.44
CA ARG A 115 21.80 -27.95 -9.33
C ARG A 115 22.31 -28.35 -7.93
N ARG A 116 23.38 -29.15 -7.91
CA ARG A 116 24.02 -29.64 -6.67
C ARG A 116 24.28 -28.54 -5.63
N GLY A 117 24.71 -27.36 -6.06
CA GLY A 117 24.94 -26.23 -5.16
C GLY A 117 23.68 -25.71 -4.45
N TYR A 118 22.52 -25.76 -5.10
CA TYR A 118 21.24 -25.41 -4.47
C TYR A 118 20.74 -26.54 -3.58
N ILE A 119 20.83 -27.80 -4.03
CA ILE A 119 20.43 -28.97 -3.23
C ILE A 119 21.14 -28.96 -1.86
N LEU A 120 22.47 -28.79 -1.86
CA LEU A 120 23.25 -28.75 -0.62
C LEU A 120 22.85 -27.58 0.31
N GLN A 121 22.43 -26.44 -0.26
CA GLN A 121 21.95 -25.30 0.54
C GLN A 121 20.56 -25.55 1.13
N PHE A 122 19.64 -26.14 0.36
CA PHE A 122 18.32 -26.52 0.85
C PHE A 122 18.42 -27.55 1.98
N GLU A 123 19.27 -28.57 1.83
CA GLU A 123 19.48 -29.56 2.88
C GLU A 123 20.11 -28.92 4.12
N LYS A 124 21.10 -28.04 3.96
CA LYS A 124 21.77 -27.37 5.08
C LYS A 124 20.86 -26.40 5.84
N TYR A 125 20.10 -25.57 5.14
CA TYR A 125 19.37 -24.44 5.75
C TYR A 125 17.89 -24.73 5.98
N LEU A 126 17.30 -25.64 5.20
CA LEU A 126 15.86 -25.96 5.24
C LEU A 126 15.58 -27.42 5.61
N GLY A 127 16.60 -28.30 5.62
CA GLY A 127 16.48 -29.67 6.11
C GLY A 127 15.80 -30.64 5.16
N PHE A 128 15.64 -30.30 3.87
CA PHE A 128 15.05 -31.19 2.87
C PHE A 128 15.73 -31.07 1.50
N THR A 129 15.65 -32.15 0.71
CA THR A 129 16.05 -32.16 -0.71
C THR A 129 14.90 -31.57 -1.55
N PRO A 130 15.12 -30.49 -2.32
CA PRO A 130 14.04 -29.85 -3.08
C PRO A 130 13.55 -30.75 -4.22
N TYR A 131 12.24 -30.72 -4.49
CA TYR A 131 11.69 -31.30 -5.73
C TYR A 131 12.29 -30.57 -6.95
N PRO A 132 12.61 -31.25 -8.07
CA PRO A 132 13.18 -30.63 -9.26
C PRO A 132 12.12 -29.83 -10.04
N GLY A 133 11.63 -28.75 -9.45
CA GLY A 133 10.62 -27.87 -10.02
C GLY A 133 10.19 -26.78 -9.03
N THR A 134 9.39 -25.84 -9.50
CA THR A 134 8.81 -24.78 -8.67
C THR A 134 7.30 -24.70 -8.88
N LEU A 135 6.57 -24.38 -7.81
CA LEU A 135 5.16 -24.03 -7.89
C LEU A 135 5.04 -22.52 -8.16
N ASN A 136 4.56 -22.14 -9.33
CA ASN A 136 4.34 -20.73 -9.64
C ASN A 136 2.94 -20.31 -9.23
N VAL A 137 2.83 -19.36 -8.32
CA VAL A 137 1.56 -18.78 -7.87
C VAL A 137 1.49 -17.33 -8.32
N LYS A 138 0.50 -17.00 -9.15
CA LYS A 138 0.19 -15.62 -9.53
C LYS A 138 -0.77 -15.03 -8.52
N LEU A 139 -0.29 -14.06 -7.73
CA LEU A 139 -1.09 -13.37 -6.72
C LEU A 139 -2.31 -12.69 -7.37
N ASN A 140 -3.48 -12.86 -6.76
CA ASN A 140 -4.75 -12.39 -7.31
C ASN A 140 -5.10 -10.94 -6.90
N ASN A 141 -4.39 -10.37 -5.92
CA ASN A 141 -4.68 -9.07 -5.35
C ASN A 141 -3.43 -8.17 -5.36
N PRO A 142 -3.49 -6.94 -5.90
CA PRO A 142 -2.40 -5.96 -5.85
C PRO A 142 -1.84 -5.70 -4.45
N TYR A 143 -2.69 -5.80 -3.42
CA TYR A 143 -2.29 -5.70 -2.02
C TYR A 143 -1.20 -6.73 -1.67
N TYR A 144 -1.41 -8.01 -1.99
CA TYR A 144 -0.44 -9.08 -1.75
C TYR A 144 0.87 -8.86 -2.52
N ILE A 145 0.79 -8.31 -3.74
CA ILE A 145 1.98 -7.96 -4.55
C ILE A 145 2.79 -6.86 -3.85
N SER A 146 2.12 -5.87 -3.25
CA SER A 146 2.78 -4.80 -2.50
C SER A 146 3.47 -5.32 -1.23
N GLN A 147 2.85 -6.28 -0.53
CA GLN A 147 3.47 -6.92 0.64
C GLN A 147 4.66 -7.79 0.28
N ASN A 148 4.58 -8.58 -0.81
CA ASN A 148 5.68 -9.43 -1.26
C ASN A 148 6.95 -8.64 -1.59
N ARG A 149 6.83 -7.36 -2.01
CA ARG A 149 7.99 -6.50 -2.30
C ARG A 149 8.68 -5.93 -1.05
N LEU A 150 8.04 -6.05 0.12
CA LEU A 150 8.57 -5.57 1.40
C LEU A 150 9.25 -6.68 2.21
N LEU A 151 9.10 -7.94 1.78
CA LEU A 151 9.80 -9.13 2.27
C LEU A 151 11.09 -9.34 1.48
#